data_AF-A0A1G9XK41-F1
#
_entry.id   AF-A0A1G9XK41-F1
#
_cell.length_a   1.000
_cell.length_b   1.000
_cell.length_c   1.000
_cell.angle_alpha   90.00
_cell.angle_beta   90.00
_cell.angle_gamma   90.00
#
_symmetry.space_group_name_H-M   'P 1'
#
loop_
_entity.id
_entity.type
_entity.pdbx_description
1 polymer ?
#
loop_
_entity_poly.entity_id
_entity_poly.type
_entity_poly.pdbx_seq_one_letter_code
_entity_poly.pdbx_strand_id
1 'polypeptide(L)' 'MNVSTEMSFTPWDKGKLVGQKKPLRLRDIWAIRVRLQLA' A
#
# COMPACT_ATOMS: atom_id res chain seq x y z
N MET A 1 -19.30 24.80 -18.49
CA MET A 1 -18.13 23.91 -18.43
C MET A 1 -18.26 23.08 -17.17
N ASN A 2 -18.27 21.77 -17.33
CA ASN A 2 -18.77 20.80 -16.36
C ASN A 2 -17.81 20.68 -15.16
N VAL A 3 -18.24 21.08 -13.96
CA VAL A 3 -17.50 20.82 -12.72
C VAL A 3 -17.76 19.36 -12.34
N SER A 4 -16.98 18.46 -12.92
CA SER A 4 -16.90 17.09 -12.44
C SER A 4 -16.16 17.14 -11.11
N THR A 5 -16.91 17.12 -10.00
CA THR A 5 -16.36 16.97 -8.65
C THR A 5 -15.79 15.56 -8.53
N GLU A 6 -14.63 15.35 -9.14
CA GLU A 6 -13.86 14.14 -8.90
C GLU A 6 -13.40 14.20 -7.46
N MET A 7 -14.08 13.44 -6.60
CA MET A 7 -13.60 13.08 -5.28
C MET A 7 -12.29 12.34 -5.49
N SER A 8 -11.22 13.11 -5.65
CA SER A 8 -9.89 12.63 -5.94
C SER A 8 -9.45 11.84 -4.73
N PHE A 9 -9.60 10.51 -4.80
CA PHE A 9 -8.95 9.59 -3.89
C PHE A 9 -7.46 9.71 -4.14
N THR A 10 -6.88 10.76 -3.56
CA THR A 10 -5.47 11.01 -3.61
C THR A 10 -4.88 10.06 -2.58
N PRO A 11 -4.07 9.06 -2.99
CA PRO A 11 -3.45 8.15 -2.05
C PRO A 11 -2.72 8.98 -0.98
N TRP A 12 -2.85 8.60 0.28
CA TRP A 12 -2.20 9.28 1.42
C TRP A 12 -0.67 9.41 1.27
N ASP A 13 -0.10 8.62 0.34
CA ASP A 13 1.33 8.54 0.03
C ASP A 13 1.71 9.07 -1.36
N LYS A 14 0.76 9.69 -2.10
CA LYS A 14 1.03 10.17 -3.46
C LYS A 14 2.06 11.31 -3.42
N GLY A 15 3.23 11.09 -4.03
CA GLY A 15 4.31 12.09 -4.13
C GLY A 15 5.24 12.15 -2.92
N LYS A 16 5.08 11.27 -1.91
CA LYS A 16 6.03 11.18 -0.80
C LYS A 16 7.17 10.25 -1.21
N LEU A 17 8.41 10.76 -1.19
CA LEU A 17 9.62 9.94 -1.28
C LEU A 17 9.81 9.21 0.06
N VAL A 18 9.07 8.14 0.26
CA VAL A 18 9.31 7.21 1.37
C VAL A 18 10.55 6.41 0.99
N GLY A 19 11.63 6.59 1.74
CA GLY A 19 12.88 5.90 1.43
C GLY A 19 12.75 4.37 1.46
N GLN A 20 13.87 3.70 1.15
CA GLN A 20 14.17 2.29 1.43
C GLN A 20 13.42 1.70 2.64
N LYS A 21 12.22 1.11 2.51
CA LYS A 21 11.70 0.26 3.59
C LYS A 21 12.65 -0.93 3.78
N LYS A 22 12.94 -1.27 5.03
CA LYS A 22 13.81 -2.41 5.33
C LYS A 22 13.21 -3.69 4.71
N PRO A 23 14.00 -4.54 4.05
CA PRO A 23 13.51 -5.81 3.54
C PRO A 23 12.90 -6.63 4.67
N LEU A 24 11.78 -7.31 4.37
CA LEU A 24 11.11 -8.21 5.30
C LEU A 24 12.04 -9.38 5.64
N ARG A 25 11.96 -9.88 6.88
CA ARG A 25 12.64 -11.14 7.21
C ARG A 25 11.86 -12.28 6.56
N LEU A 26 12.56 -13.37 6.22
CA LEU A 26 11.93 -14.57 5.63
C LEU A 26 10.75 -15.11 6.47
N ARG A 27 10.85 -14.99 7.81
CA ARG A 27 9.80 -15.37 8.75
C ARG A 27 8.53 -14.52 8.59
N ASP A 28 8.70 -13.23 8.35
CA ASP A 28 7.58 -12.30 8.17
C ASP A 28 6.85 -12.59 6.86
N ILE A 29 7.61 -12.88 5.79
CA ILE A 29 7.06 -13.27 4.48
C ILE A 29 6.23 -14.55 4.61
N TRP A 30 6.76 -15.58 5.28
CA TRP A 30 6.03 -16.82 5.51
C TRP A 30 4.74 -16.58 6.32
N ALA A 31 4.81 -15.78 7.38
CA ALA A 31 3.65 -15.45 8.20
C ALA A 31 2.57 -14.68 7.40
N ILE A 32 2.96 -13.78 6.50
CA ILE A 32 2.03 -13.07 5.60
C ILE A 32 1.34 -14.06 4.65
N ARG A 33 2.11 -14.96 4.02
CA ARG A 33 1.56 -15.98 3.10
C ARG A 33 0.50 -16.85 3.77
N VAL A 34 0.80 -17.36 4.97
CA VAL A 34 -0.13 -18.21 5.72
C VAL A 34 -1.42 -17.44 6.02
N ARG A 35 -1.34 -16.20 6.51
CA ARG A 35 -2.54 -15.40 6.83
C ARG A 35 -3.39 -15.11 5.60
N LEU A 36 -2.78 -14.80 4.47
CA LEU A 36 -3.50 -14.56 3.20
C LEU A 36 -4.20 -15.81 2.67
N GLN A 37 -3.64 -17.00 2.93
CA GLN A 37 -4.22 -18.27 2.48
C GLN A 37 -5.39 -18.75 3.35
N LEU A 38 -5.56 -18.17 4.54
CA LEU A 38 -6.65 -18.52 5.47
C LEU A 38 -7.91 -17.65 5.29
N ALA A 39 -7.86 -16.64 4.43
CA ALA A 39 -8.96 -15.70 4.16
C ALA A 39 -9.77 -16.10 2.92
#